data_AF-A0A497LF49-F1
#
_entry.id   AF-A0A497LF49-F1
#
_cell.length_a   1.000
_cell.length_b   1.000
_cell.length_c   1.000
_cell.angle_alpha   90.00
_cell.angle_beta   90.00
_cell.angle_gamma   90.00
#
_symmetry.space_group_name_H-M   'P 1'
#
loop_
_entity.id
_entity.type
_entity.pdbx_description
1 polymer ?
#
loop_
_entity_poly.entity_id
_entity_poly.type
_entity_poly.pdbx_seq_one_letter_code
_entity_poly.pdbx_strand_id
1 'polypeptide(L)'
;MRSGRAGRRGARILYVAHYCRPREAAWISTTYLIRALRRTGLVNSVVVLTNDPYASEVAGEGGEGTFNILVVPFPRALERSRLGKLLRTTLGYVFVLLYGLRATKRRRVTHIFT
;
A
#
# COMPACT_ATOMS: atom_id res chain seq x y z
N MET A 1 -20.35 0.20 -37.64
CA MET A 1 -18.91 0.14 -37.29
C MET A 1 -18.76 -0.09 -35.80
N ARG A 2 -18.41 -1.31 -35.38
CA ARG A 2 -18.17 -1.68 -33.98
C ARG A 2 -16.78 -1.19 -33.57
N SER A 3 -16.71 -0.03 -32.90
CA SER A 3 -15.48 0.39 -32.21
C SER A 3 -15.32 -0.41 -30.92
N GLY A 4 -14.66 -1.57 -31.03
CA GLY A 4 -14.26 -2.39 -29.89
C GLY A 4 -13.17 -1.72 -29.06
N ARG A 5 -13.55 -0.88 -28.09
CA ARG A 5 -12.69 -0.63 -26.92
C ARG A 5 -12.91 -1.78 -25.94
N ALA A 6 -12.23 -2.90 -26.17
CA ALA A 6 -11.98 -3.86 -25.11
C ALA A 6 -11.39 -3.09 -23.92
N GLY A 7 -12.12 -3.05 -22.79
CA GLY A 7 -11.76 -2.24 -21.64
C GLY A 7 -10.30 -2.47 -21.24
N ARG A 8 -9.48 -1.42 -21.30
CA ARG A 8 -8.08 -1.47 -20.84
C ARG A 8 -8.08 -1.93 -19.38
N ARG A 9 -7.78 -3.22 -19.15
CA ARG A 9 -7.49 -3.77 -17.83
C ARG A 9 -6.11 -3.25 -17.40
N GLY A 10 -6.02 -1.97 -17.05
CA GLY A 10 -4.83 -1.41 -16.43
C GLY A 10 -4.48 -2.17 -15.15
N ALA A 11 -3.19 -2.15 -14.81
CA ALA A 11 -2.63 -2.81 -13.65
C ALA A 11 -3.33 -2.30 -12.37
N ARG A 12 -3.67 -3.26 -11.51
CA ARG A 12 -4.15 -3.04 -10.15
C ARG A 12 -3.03 -3.50 -9.23
N ILE A 13 -2.43 -2.55 -8.54
CA ILE A 13 -1.18 -2.75 -7.81
C ILE A 13 -1.47 -2.85 -6.31
N LEU A 14 -0.81 -3.81 -5.66
CA LEU A 14 -0.61 -3.83 -4.22
C LEU A 14 0.85 -3.46 -3.95
N TYR A 15 1.09 -2.36 -3.25
CA TYR A 15 2.42 -1.94 -2.82
C TYR A 15 2.57 -2.21 -1.33
N VAL A 16 3.51 -3.06 -0.92
CA VAL A 16 3.72 -3.45 0.47
C VAL A 16 4.80 -2.56 1.08
N ALA A 17 4.40 -1.52 1.80
CA ALA A 17 5.30 -0.54 2.40
C ALA A 17 5.60 -0.87 3.86
N HIS A 18 6.88 -1.03 4.19
CA HIS A 18 7.32 -1.25 5.58
C HIS A 18 7.28 0.02 6.44
N TYR A 19 7.57 1.18 5.84
CA TYR A 19 7.41 2.51 6.45
C TYR A 19 6.69 3.43 5.48
N CYS A 20 5.67 4.14 5.97
CA CYS A 20 4.91 5.09 5.18
C CYS A 20 4.69 6.34 6.03
N ARG A 21 5.78 7.08 6.27
CA ARG A 21 5.76 8.34 7.03
C ARG A 21 6.11 9.49 6.10
N PRO A 22 5.53 10.69 6.26
CA PRO A 22 5.72 11.79 5.30
C PRO A 22 7.17 12.24 5.16
N ARG A 23 7.96 12.10 6.24
CA ARG A 23 9.37 12.51 6.29
C ARG A 23 10.35 11.41 5.87
N GLU A 24 9.86 10.21 5.59
CA GLU A 24 10.70 9.09 5.14
C GLU A 24 11.00 9.22 3.65
N ALA A 25 12.28 9.29 3.28
CA ALA A 25 12.71 9.45 1.89
C ALA A 25 12.19 8.33 0.97
N ALA A 26 12.12 7.11 1.49
CA ALA A 26 11.55 5.95 0.80
C ALA A 26 10.07 6.19 0.46
N TRP A 27 9.29 6.68 1.42
CA TRP A 27 7.86 6.93 1.21
C TRP A 27 7.60 8.08 0.23
N ILE A 28 8.37 9.16 0.33
CA ILE A 28 8.30 10.29 -0.60
C ILE A 28 8.54 9.79 -2.04
N SER A 29 9.60 9.01 -2.24
CA SER A 29 9.96 8.44 -3.54
C SER A 29 8.87 7.52 -4.08
N THR A 30 8.34 6.63 -3.25
CA THR A 30 7.21 5.75 -3.60
C THR A 30 5.98 6.55 -4.04
N THR A 31 5.67 7.65 -3.35
CA THR A 31 4.53 8.52 -3.69
C THR A 31 4.70 9.14 -5.08
N TYR A 32 5.89 9.64 -5.41
CA TYR A 32 6.18 10.17 -6.75
C TYR A 32 6.11 9.10 -7.83
N LEU A 33 6.65 7.90 -7.57
CA LEU A 33 6.58 6.77 -8.49
C LEU A 33 5.12 6.38 -8.78
N ILE A 34 4.28 6.25 -7.74
CA ILE A 34 2.86 5.93 -7.90
C ILE A 34 2.15 7.02 -8.73
N ARG A 35 2.41 8.30 -8.46
CA ARG A 35 1.85 9.42 -9.23
C ARG A 35 2.27 9.35 -10.71
N ALA A 36 3.54 9.07 -10.98
CA ALA A 36 4.06 8.91 -12.35
C ALA A 36 3.40 7.72 -13.07
N LEU A 37 3.35 6.56 -12.42
CA LEU A 37 2.72 5.35 -12.96
C LEU A 37 1.25 5.56 -13.31
N ARG A 38 0.49 6.30 -12.48
CA ARG A 38 -0.91 6.63 -12.79
C ARG A 38 -1.06 7.51 -14.01
N ARG A 39 -0.14 8.46 -14.24
CA ARG A 39 -0.17 9.35 -15.42
C ARG A 39 0.03 8.59 -16.74
N THR A 40 0.60 7.39 -16.71
CA THR A 40 0.76 6.55 -17.92
C THR A 40 -0.57 5.98 -18.46
N GLY A 41 -1.63 5.98 -17.65
CA GLY A 41 -2.89 5.29 -17.97
C GLY A 41 -2.78 3.75 -17.97
N LEU A 42 -1.62 3.19 -17.61
CA LEU A 42 -1.42 1.75 -17.47
C LEU A 42 -1.82 1.24 -16.09
N VAL A 43 -1.85 2.10 -15.08
CA VAL A 43 -2.20 1.75 -13.70
C VAL A 43 -3.58 2.29 -13.35
N ASN A 44 -4.51 1.38 -13.09
CA ASN A 44 -5.90 1.71 -12.75
C ASN A 44 -6.10 1.99 -11.26
N SER A 45 -5.39 1.26 -10.40
CA SER A 45 -5.48 1.46 -8.96
C SER A 45 -4.22 1.02 -8.24
N VAL A 46 -3.93 1.68 -7.13
CA VAL A 46 -2.85 1.33 -6.22
C VAL A 46 -3.42 1.24 -4.81
N VAL A 47 -3.15 0.11 -4.16
CA VAL A 47 -3.41 -0.11 -2.74
C VAL A 47 -2.06 -0.21 -2.06
N VAL A 48 -1.82 0.64 -1.06
CA VAL A 48 -0.62 0.57 -0.22
C VAL A 48 -0.98 -0.24 1.01
N LEU A 49 -0.31 -1.35 1.25
CA LEU A 49 -0.44 -2.17 2.44
C LEU A 49 0.74 -1.88 3.36
N THR A 50 0.47 -1.57 4.62
CA THR A 50 1.53 -1.23 5.58
C THR A 50 1.18 -1.67 6.99
N ASN A 51 2.19 -2.02 7.77
CA ASN A 51 2.07 -2.23 9.22
C ASN A 51 2.76 -1.09 10.02
N ASP A 52 3.04 0.05 9.38
CA ASP A 52 3.60 1.21 10.06
C ASP A 52 2.56 1.80 11.02
N PRO A 53 2.85 1.87 12.34
CA PRO A 53 1.90 2.38 13.32
C PRO A 53 1.60 3.88 13.17
N TYR A 54 2.39 4.62 12.36
CA TYR A 54 2.14 6.03 12.03
C TYR A 54 1.48 6.24 10.66
N ALA A 55 1.08 5.17 9.96
CA ALA A 55 0.43 5.26 8.65
C ALA A 55 -0.86 6.12 8.65
N SER A 56 -1.54 6.22 9.80
CA SER A 56 -2.72 7.07 9.99
C SER A 56 -2.42 8.57 9.79
N GLU A 57 -1.17 9.00 9.97
CA GLU A 57 -0.74 10.39 9.75
C GLU A 57 -0.64 10.73 8.27
N VAL A 58 -0.59 9.70 7.40
CA VAL A 58 -0.42 9.84 5.95
C VAL A 58 -1.73 9.68 5.19
N ALA A 59 -2.76 9.11 5.83
CA ALA A 59 -4.08 8.95 5.23
C ALA A 59 -4.72 10.29 4.79
N GLY A 60 -4.28 11.42 5.36
CA GLY A 60 -4.72 12.77 4.97
C GLY A 60 -3.82 13.49 3.96
N GLU A 61 -2.54 13.15 3.85
CA GLU A 61 -1.56 13.86 3.00
C GLU A 61 -1.42 13.26 1.60
N GLY A 62 -1.83 12.00 1.43
CA GLY A 62 -1.81 11.28 0.16
C GLY A 62 -2.95 11.68 -0.77
N GLY A 63 -3.05 12.97 -1.11
CA GLY A 63 -3.99 13.62 -2.05
C GLY A 63 -5.15 12.76 -2.54
N GLU A 64 -6.36 13.10 -2.10
CA GLU A 64 -7.61 12.36 -2.34
C GLU A 64 -7.61 11.63 -3.68
N GLY A 65 -7.71 10.31 -3.60
CA GLY A 65 -7.88 9.46 -4.78
C GLY A 65 -6.59 8.99 -5.45
N THR A 66 -5.37 9.30 -4.96
CA THR A 66 -4.10 8.84 -5.56
C THR A 66 -3.79 7.36 -5.28
N PHE A 67 -4.06 6.88 -4.06
CA PHE A 67 -3.93 5.48 -3.66
C PHE A 67 -4.81 5.21 -2.44
N ASN A 68 -5.10 3.94 -2.16
CA ASN A 68 -5.80 3.53 -0.94
C ASN A 68 -4.79 2.94 0.04
N ILE A 69 -4.60 3.57 1.20
CA ILE A 69 -3.78 2.98 2.26
C ILE A 69 -4.64 1.97 3.03
N LEU A 70 -4.16 0.75 3.11
CA LEU A 70 -4.66 -0.30 3.98
C LEU A 70 -3.64 -0.50 5.11
N VAL A 71 -4.04 -0.07 6.31
CA VAL A 71 -3.23 -0.20 7.51
C VAL A 71 -3.52 -1.55 8.16
N VAL A 72 -2.49 -2.37 8.32
CA VAL A 72 -2.50 -3.54 9.18
C VAL A 72 -2.29 -3.04 10.60
N PRO A 73 -3.28 -3.20 11.49
CA PRO A 73 -3.20 -2.61 12.82
C PRO A 73 -2.02 -3.21 13.60
N PHE A 74 -1.13 -2.32 14.04
CA PHE A 74 -0.07 -2.66 14.97
C PHE A 74 0.03 -1.59 16.05
N PRO A 75 -0.06 -1.92 17.35
CA PRO A 75 -0.07 -0.93 18.41
C PRO A 75 1.23 -0.10 18.45
N ARG A 76 1.09 1.25 18.43
CA ARG A 76 2.22 2.20 18.61
C ARG A 76 3.04 1.90 19.86
N ALA A 77 2.38 1.50 20.95
CA ALA A 77 3.04 1.18 22.22
C ALA A 77 4.08 0.04 22.10
N LEU A 78 3.87 -0.92 21.20
CA LEU A 78 4.78 -2.05 20.99
C LEU A 78 6.06 -1.66 20.22
N GLU A 79 6.09 -0.51 19.57
CA GLU A 79 7.32 -0.05 18.91
C GLU A 79 8.39 0.41 19.92
N ARG A 80 7.97 0.81 21.13
CA ARG A 80 8.85 1.34 22.18
C ARG A 80 9.71 0.27 22.86
N SER A 81 9.31 -1.00 22.81
CA SER A 81 10.03 -2.10 23.47
C SER A 81 10.69 -3.05 22.47
N ARG A 82 11.81 -3.67 22.85
CA ARG A 82 12.47 -4.72 22.02
C ARG A 82 11.54 -5.90 21.75
N LEU A 83 10.78 -6.32 22.76
CA LEU A 83 9.82 -7.42 22.63
C LEU A 83 8.70 -7.07 21.64
N GLY A 84 8.16 -5.84 21.71
CA GLY A 84 7.13 -5.42 20.78
C GLY A 84 7.65 -5.27 19.35
N LYS A 85 8.92 -4.83 19.16
CA LYS A 85 9.59 -4.90 17.86
C LYS A 85 9.66 -6.33 17.34
N LEU A 86 10.09 -7.29 18.17
CA LEU A 86 10.15 -8.72 17.80
C LEU A 86 8.76 -9.27 17.42
N LEU A 87 7.73 -8.96 18.20
CA LEU A 87 6.35 -9.35 17.88
C LEU A 87 5.88 -8.73 16.55
N ARG A 88 6.27 -7.50 16.23
CA ARG A 88 5.98 -6.88 14.93
C ARG A 88 6.64 -7.67 13.80
N THR A 89 7.90 -8.03 13.97
CA THR A 89 8.65 -8.78 12.96
C THR A 89 8.11 -10.19 12.81
N THR A 90 7.59 -10.83 13.86
CA THR A 90 7.10 -12.21 13.76
C THR A 90 5.62 -12.26 13.35
N LEU A 91 4.73 -11.65 14.14
CA LEU A 91 3.29 -11.69 13.91
C LEU A 91 2.82 -10.65 12.90
N GLY A 92 3.47 -9.48 12.87
CA GLY A 92 3.10 -8.41 11.95
C GLY A 92 3.20 -8.85 10.49
N TYR A 93 4.23 -9.63 10.11
CA TYR A 93 4.32 -10.16 8.74
C TYR A 93 3.25 -11.20 8.42
N VAL A 94 2.82 -12.01 9.40
CA VAL A 94 1.68 -12.93 9.20
C VAL A 94 0.42 -12.13 8.91
N PHE A 95 0.16 -11.06 9.66
CA PHE A 95 -0.99 -10.20 9.37
C PHE A 95 -0.86 -9.47 8.04
N VAL A 96 0.32 -8.95 7.68
CA VAL A 96 0.58 -8.36 6.37
C VAL A 96 0.27 -9.36 5.26
N LEU A 97 0.70 -10.62 5.39
CA LEU A 97 0.38 -11.66 4.42
C LEU A 97 -1.14 -11.87 4.30
N LEU A 98 -1.85 -12.07 5.42
CA LEU A 98 -3.30 -12.29 5.42
C LEU A 98 -4.09 -11.12 4.83
N TYR A 99 -3.72 -9.89 5.20
CA TYR A 99 -4.33 -8.68 4.64
C TYR A 99 -3.98 -8.50 3.17
N GLY A 100 -2.75 -8.83 2.78
CA GLY A 100 -2.31 -8.85 1.38
C GLY A 100 -3.15 -9.80 0.54
N LEU A 101 -3.32 -11.06 0.98
CA LEU A 101 -4.18 -12.04 0.32
C LEU A 101 -5.63 -11.56 0.21
N ARG A 102 -6.18 -11.01 1.30
CA ARG A 102 -7.53 -10.44 1.31
C ARG A 102 -7.67 -9.26 0.35
N ALA A 103 -6.70 -8.35 0.31
CA ALA A 103 -6.68 -7.20 -0.59
C ALA A 103 -6.56 -7.66 -2.04
N THR A 104 -5.67 -8.62 -2.32
CA THR A 104 -5.48 -9.22 -3.64
C THR A 104 -6.77 -9.81 -4.17
N LYS A 105 -7.49 -10.59 -3.36
CA LYS A 105 -8.79 -11.16 -3.73
C LYS A 105 -9.86 -10.08 -3.95
N ARG A 106 -10.04 -9.15 -3.00
CA ARG A 106 -11.12 -8.15 -3.04
C ARG A 106 -10.92 -7.10 -4.13
N ARG A 107 -9.69 -6.65 -4.35
CA ARG A 107 -9.34 -5.60 -5.31
C ARG A 107 -8.88 -6.16 -6.66
N ARG A 108 -8.84 -7.50 -6.80
CA ARG A 108 -8.35 -8.22 -7.98
C ARG A 108 -6.96 -7.73 -8.41
N VAL A 109 -6.06 -7.62 -7.43
CA VAL A 109 -4.68 -7.17 -7.67
C VAL A 109 -4.04 -8.05 -8.74
N THR A 110 -3.26 -7.41 -9.60
CA THR A 110 -2.55 -8.05 -10.73
C THR A 110 -1.05 -8.06 -10.54
N HIS A 111 -0.52 -7.10 -9.78
CA HIS A 111 0.92 -6.91 -9.57
C HIS A 111 1.17 -6.54 -8.11
N ILE A 112 2.23 -7.09 -7.54
CA ILE A 112 2.66 -6.80 -6.17
C ILE A 112 4.07 -6.21 -6.25
N PHE A 113 4.28 -5.12 -5.52
CA PHE A 113 5.58 -4.47 -5.34
C PHE A 113 5.85 -4.28 -3.85
N THR A 114 7.12 -4.15 -3.47
CA THR A 114 7.60 -3.90 -2.09
C THR A 114 8.51 -2.70 -2.09
#